data_AF-A0A3R6HGS4-F1
#
_entry.id   AF-A0A3R6HGS4-F1
#
_cell.length_a   1.000
_cell.length_b   1.000
_cell.length_c   1.000
_cell.angle_alpha   90.00
_cell.angle_beta   90.00
_cell.angle_gamma   90.00
#
_symmetry.space_group_name_H-M   'P 1'
#
loop_
_entity.id
_entity.type
_entity.pdbx_description
1 polymer ?
#
loop_
_entity_poly.entity_id
_entity_poly.type
_entity_poly.pdbx_seq_one_letter_code
_entity_poly.pdbx_strand_id
1 'polypeptide(L)'
;MIVMLTYGIDWDDVISDLNTHAIQLANGEHGLDLKLEDINSWENVGKASVIKQYYQDERIYRMQTVTDEARNFIHELQKKGKVYIITAIAPQFMSLRAKQILTAFPDFPEQNIIMGFQKSLVHFDVTLDDGPHNILKSCAKYPVLMRRPWNESLSGILSVNHYGEFLQLIDQIKESMLLDKKPVSLPSVIALVGPSGSGKNELAKRLERAGTGRIVHSYTTGTADGIHQRLSAEEFKNKKNDFVTVTVYAGNKYGISASDIARMIKDGVSPIVPLDIGGAISMKRLFTTSILFCRSSREKMISSILEKDISNQEKMYRLLSLENEIDNEELCDFSIRTDDMEEAVEQVKQLLSIEKIDRK
;
A
#
# COMPACT_ATOMS: atom_id res chain seq x y z
N MET A 1 -22.08 -0.26 17.06
CA MET A 1 -21.19 0.69 17.77
C MET A 1 -20.01 0.93 16.83
N ILE A 2 -19.81 2.15 16.32
CA ILE A 2 -18.68 2.42 15.42
C ILE A 2 -17.41 2.25 16.27
N VAL A 3 -16.57 1.27 15.92
CA VAL A 3 -15.29 1.06 16.60
C VAL A 3 -14.43 2.30 16.33
N MET A 4 -14.08 3.02 17.39
CA MET A 4 -13.17 4.16 17.28
C MET A 4 -11.74 3.63 17.20
N LEU A 5 -11.17 3.62 15.99
CA LEU A 5 -9.81 3.15 15.76
C LEU A 5 -8.77 4.11 16.34
N THR A 6 -7.64 3.55 16.74
CA THR A 6 -6.42 4.25 17.14
C THR A 6 -5.37 4.18 16.04
N TYR A 7 -4.75 5.31 15.75
CA TYR A 7 -3.76 5.46 14.67
C TYR A 7 -2.42 5.90 15.24
N GLY A 8 -1.37 5.10 15.06
CA GLY A 8 0.00 5.48 15.37
C GLY A 8 0.72 5.96 14.11
N ILE A 9 1.03 7.25 14.01
CA ILE A 9 1.65 7.86 12.83
C ILE A 9 3.09 8.26 13.12
N ASP A 10 4.03 7.78 12.32
CA ASP A 10 5.43 8.21 12.43
C ASP A 10 5.59 9.66 12.00
N TRP A 11 6.64 10.30 12.51
CA TRP A 11 6.99 11.67 12.17
C TRP A 11 7.96 11.74 10.99
N ASP A 12 9.13 11.12 11.14
CA ASP A 12 10.25 11.25 10.21
C ASP A 12 9.94 10.55 8.91
N ASP A 13 10.10 11.25 7.79
CA ASP A 13 9.82 10.78 6.43
C ASP A 13 8.39 10.22 6.21
N VAL A 14 7.48 10.34 7.18
CA VAL A 14 6.05 10.15 7.01
C VAL A 14 5.33 11.49 7.00
N ILE A 15 5.48 12.30 8.06
CA ILE A 15 4.85 13.63 8.21
C ILE A 15 5.81 14.76 7.85
N SER A 16 7.10 14.60 8.13
CA SER A 16 8.14 15.60 7.88
C SER A 16 9.41 14.96 7.37
N ASP A 17 9.97 15.49 6.30
CA ASP A 17 11.13 14.90 5.63
C ASP A 17 12.39 15.01 6.49
N LEU A 18 12.97 13.88 6.90
CA LEU A 18 14.24 13.84 7.64
C LEU A 18 15.40 13.66 6.66
N ASN A 19 15.28 12.65 5.80
CA ASN A 19 16.36 12.26 4.88
C ASN A 19 16.64 13.33 3.81
N THR A 20 15.63 14.08 3.38
CA THR A 20 15.80 15.21 2.46
C THR A 20 16.75 16.27 3.03
N HIS A 21 16.60 16.62 4.31
CA HIS A 21 17.46 17.60 4.98
C HIS A 21 18.87 17.06 5.25
N ALA A 22 18.99 15.79 5.59
CA ALA A 22 20.30 15.14 5.74
C ALA A 22 21.08 15.12 4.41
N ILE A 23 20.39 14.85 3.29
CA ILE A 23 20.95 14.96 1.92
C ILE A 23 21.37 16.40 1.62
N GLN A 24 20.52 17.38 1.95
CA GLN A 24 20.81 18.79 1.67
C GLN A 24 22.11 19.25 2.36
N LEU A 25 22.30 18.90 3.64
CA LEU A 25 23.54 19.19 4.35
C LEU A 25 24.73 18.42 3.75
N ALA A 26 24.56 17.13 3.44
CA ALA A 26 25.61 16.33 2.83
C ALA A 26 26.09 16.89 1.48
N ASN A 27 25.16 17.27 0.60
CA ASN A 27 25.47 17.86 -0.69
C ASN A 27 26.18 19.20 -0.54
N GLY A 28 25.71 20.05 0.38
CA GLY A 28 26.31 21.36 0.61
C GLY A 28 27.72 21.30 1.21
N GLU A 29 27.94 20.42 2.19
CA GLU A 29 29.21 20.34 2.93
C GLU A 29 30.28 19.50 2.20
N HIS A 30 29.88 18.48 1.44
CA HIS A 30 30.80 17.55 0.78
C HIS A 30 30.82 17.68 -0.74
N GLY A 31 30.07 18.62 -1.32
CA GLY A 31 30.00 18.83 -2.77
C GLY A 31 29.41 17.62 -3.53
N LEU A 32 28.47 16.91 -2.91
CA LEU A 32 27.83 15.72 -3.48
C LEU A 32 26.57 16.07 -4.28
N ASP A 33 26.12 15.13 -5.12
CA ASP A 33 24.80 15.14 -5.78
C ASP A 33 24.03 13.89 -5.35
N LEU A 34 23.72 13.82 -4.05
CA LEU A 34 22.85 12.79 -3.49
C LEU A 34 21.39 13.15 -3.72
N LYS A 35 20.59 12.14 -4.06
CA LYS A 35 19.13 12.23 -4.18
C LYS A 35 18.48 11.22 -3.23
N LEU A 36 17.19 11.38 -2.93
CA LEU A 36 16.48 10.44 -2.05
C LEU A 36 16.54 9.01 -2.58
N GLU A 37 16.52 8.85 -3.90
CA GLU A 37 16.63 7.55 -4.57
C GLU A 37 18.00 6.87 -4.36
N ASP A 38 19.03 7.61 -3.95
CA ASP A 38 20.32 7.02 -3.58
C ASP A 38 20.26 6.28 -2.22
N ILE A 39 19.21 6.50 -1.40
CA ILE A 39 18.94 5.76 -0.16
C ILE A 39 18.10 4.52 -0.52
N ASN A 40 18.76 3.46 -0.97
CA ASN A 40 18.12 2.27 -1.51
C ASN A 40 17.90 1.12 -0.50
N SER A 41 18.22 1.35 0.78
CA SER A 41 18.05 0.39 1.87
C SER A 41 17.89 1.10 3.20
N TRP A 42 17.20 0.48 4.16
CA TRP A 42 17.02 1.01 5.51
C TRP A 42 18.35 1.16 6.25
N GLU A 43 19.24 0.19 6.08
CA GLU A 43 20.60 0.22 6.60
C GLU A 43 21.40 1.35 5.96
N ASN A 44 20.92 1.98 4.88
CA ASN A 44 21.54 3.08 4.17
C ASN A 44 23.04 2.82 3.91
N VAL A 45 23.30 1.77 3.15
CA VAL A 45 24.64 1.38 2.69
C VAL A 45 24.95 2.00 1.33
N GLY A 46 26.23 2.18 1.01
CA GLY A 46 26.66 2.70 -0.30
C GLY A 46 26.75 4.23 -0.37
N LYS A 47 26.39 4.81 -1.52
CA LYS A 47 26.65 6.22 -1.88
C LYS A 47 26.04 7.21 -0.86
N ALA A 48 24.83 6.95 -0.37
CA ALA A 48 24.15 7.82 0.58
C ALA A 48 24.52 7.58 2.06
N SER A 49 25.43 6.63 2.36
CA SER A 49 25.78 6.28 3.74
C SER A 49 26.33 7.45 4.58
N VAL A 50 26.94 8.45 3.92
CA VAL A 50 27.44 9.68 4.53
C VAL A 50 26.35 10.45 5.30
N ILE A 51 25.07 10.34 4.90
CA ILE A 51 24.02 11.16 5.53
C ILE A 51 23.73 10.73 6.98
N LYS A 52 24.10 9.51 7.38
CA LYS A 52 23.85 8.98 8.73
C LYS A 52 24.49 9.82 9.83
N GLN A 53 25.62 10.47 9.53
CA GLN A 53 26.29 11.34 10.50
C GLN A 53 25.41 12.52 10.92
N TYR A 54 24.51 12.97 10.04
CA TYR A 54 23.61 14.09 10.32
C TYR A 54 22.42 13.69 11.20
N TYR A 55 22.14 12.40 11.43
CA TYR A 55 21.06 12.00 12.35
C TYR A 55 21.33 12.40 13.81
N GLN A 56 22.59 12.71 14.16
CA GLN A 56 22.94 13.29 15.46
C GLN A 56 23.11 14.83 15.39
N ASP A 57 22.83 15.45 14.26
CA ASP A 57 22.93 16.89 14.05
C ASP A 57 21.58 17.58 14.30
N GLU A 58 21.55 18.54 15.22
CA GLU A 58 20.32 19.29 15.53
C GLU A 58 19.75 20.05 14.32
N ARG A 59 20.60 20.43 13.36
CA ARG A 59 20.23 21.25 12.20
C ARG A 59 19.16 20.58 11.35
N ILE A 60 19.25 19.28 11.10
CA ILE A 60 18.26 18.58 10.25
C ILE A 60 16.86 18.61 10.87
N TYR A 61 16.77 18.51 12.20
CA TYR A 61 15.50 18.61 12.91
C TYR A 61 14.97 20.04 12.92
N ARG A 62 15.83 21.05 12.95
CA ARG A 62 15.39 22.45 12.82
C ARG A 62 14.92 22.81 11.42
N MET A 63 15.39 22.11 10.40
CA MET A 63 15.00 22.30 9.00
C MET A 63 13.67 21.64 8.66
N GLN A 64 13.26 20.63 9.43
CA GLN A 64 12.00 19.92 9.24
C GLN A 64 10.79 20.85 9.28
N THR A 65 9.93 20.71 8.27
CA THR A 65 8.66 21.43 8.17
C THR A 65 7.54 20.45 7.83
N VAL A 66 6.32 20.79 8.28
CA VAL A 66 5.12 20.04 7.92
C VAL A 66 4.40 20.78 6.80
N THR A 67 4.12 20.08 5.71
CA THR A 67 3.40 20.63 4.56
C THR A 67 1.90 20.77 4.85
N ASP A 68 1.19 21.59 4.08
CA ASP A 68 -0.27 21.71 4.22
C ASP A 68 -0.98 20.39 3.90
N GLU A 69 -0.42 19.58 3.00
CA GLU A 69 -0.93 18.24 2.71
C GLU A 69 -0.86 17.33 3.95
N ALA A 70 0.29 17.30 4.63
CA ALA A 70 0.47 16.53 5.86
C ALA A 70 -0.41 17.06 7.00
N ARG A 71 -0.61 18.39 7.07
CA ARG A 71 -1.57 18.98 8.02
C ARG A 71 -2.98 18.48 7.77
N ASN A 72 -3.46 18.60 6.54
CA ASN A 72 -4.80 18.17 6.14
C ASN A 72 -4.98 16.67 6.37
N PHE A 73 -3.97 15.86 6.07
CA PHE A 73 -3.98 14.43 6.34
C PHE A 73 -4.28 14.09 7.81
N ILE A 74 -3.55 14.69 8.76
CA ILE A 74 -3.77 14.46 10.20
C ILE A 74 -5.18 14.91 10.62
N HIS A 75 -5.65 16.06 10.14
CA HIS A 75 -7.00 16.56 10.45
C HIS A 75 -8.10 15.61 9.94
N GLU A 76 -7.99 15.11 8.70
CA GLU A 76 -8.93 14.13 8.16
C GLU A 76 -8.88 12.81 8.92
N LEU A 77 -7.69 12.38 9.35
CA LEU A 77 -7.53 11.16 10.13
C LEU A 77 -8.13 11.29 11.54
N GLN A 78 -8.04 12.47 12.18
CA GLN A 78 -8.68 12.76 13.47
C GLN A 78 -10.21 12.69 13.40
N LYS A 79 -10.83 12.97 12.24
CA LYS A 79 -12.27 12.74 12.03
C LYS A 79 -12.63 11.25 11.98
N LYS A 80 -11.66 10.39 11.67
CA LYS A 80 -11.85 8.94 11.51
C LYS A 80 -11.54 8.17 12.79
N GLY A 81 -10.84 8.74 13.77
CA GLY A 81 -10.46 8.05 14.99
C GLY A 81 -9.40 8.81 15.78
N LYS A 82 -8.80 8.14 16.77
CA LYS A 82 -7.84 8.79 17.67
C LYS A 82 -6.43 8.71 17.10
N VAL A 83 -5.85 9.86 16.77
CA VAL A 83 -4.50 9.96 16.21
C VAL A 83 -3.47 10.17 17.31
N TYR A 84 -2.38 9.40 17.23
CA TYR A 84 -1.17 9.50 18.02
C TYR A 84 0.03 9.71 17.09
N ILE A 85 0.93 10.59 17.47
CA ILE A 85 2.25 10.69 16.82
C ILE A 85 3.21 9.82 17.61
N ILE A 86 3.73 8.76 16.97
CA ILE A 86 4.71 7.85 17.55
C ILE A 86 6.06 8.01 16.87
N THR A 87 7.01 8.63 17.55
CA THR A 87 8.27 9.05 16.94
C THR A 87 9.48 8.59 17.75
N ALA A 88 10.58 8.28 17.05
CA ALA A 88 11.85 7.96 17.67
C ALA A 88 12.85 9.09 17.39
N ILE A 89 13.45 9.63 18.44
CA ILE A 89 14.50 10.65 18.32
C ILE A 89 15.49 10.47 19.46
N ALA A 90 16.74 10.88 19.24
CA ALA A 90 17.77 10.83 20.27
C ALA A 90 17.32 11.66 21.51
N PRO A 91 17.59 11.19 22.74
CA PRO A 91 17.05 11.80 23.96
C PRO A 91 17.29 13.31 24.08
N GLN A 92 18.45 13.79 23.64
CA GLN A 92 18.81 15.21 23.66
C GLN A 92 17.88 16.10 22.81
N PHE A 93 17.20 15.53 21.80
CA PHE A 93 16.33 16.27 20.88
C PHE A 93 14.84 16.05 21.15
N MET A 94 14.44 15.28 22.18
CA MET A 94 13.02 15.01 22.45
C MET A 94 12.21 16.28 22.69
N SER A 95 12.76 17.26 23.42
CA SER A 95 12.10 18.55 23.66
C SER A 95 11.94 19.37 22.38
N LEU A 96 12.90 19.27 21.45
CA LEU A 96 12.81 19.89 20.13
C LEU A 96 11.67 19.25 19.32
N ARG A 97 11.62 17.91 19.26
CA ARG A 97 10.56 17.18 18.55
C ARG A 97 9.17 17.49 19.09
N ALA A 98 8.99 17.57 20.41
CA ALA A 98 7.72 17.95 21.01
C ALA A 98 7.27 19.34 20.55
N LYS A 99 8.20 20.32 20.57
CA LYS A 99 7.92 21.67 20.07
C LYS A 99 7.59 21.70 18.59
N GLN A 100 8.29 20.92 17.75
CA GLN A 100 7.98 20.82 16.32
C GLN A 100 6.55 20.32 16.09
N ILE A 101 6.15 19.27 16.79
CA ILE A 101 4.81 18.70 16.70
C ILE A 101 3.75 19.74 17.09
N LEU A 102 3.89 20.37 18.25
CA LEU A 102 2.92 21.35 18.76
C LEU A 102 2.91 22.64 17.94
N THR A 103 4.04 23.01 17.32
CA THR A 103 4.07 24.15 16.39
C THR A 103 3.35 23.81 15.08
N ALA A 104 3.53 22.59 14.57
CA ALA A 104 2.87 22.14 13.35
C ALA A 104 1.37 21.91 13.54
N PHE A 105 0.97 21.48 14.74
CA PHE A 105 -0.39 21.13 15.13
C PHE A 105 -0.75 21.74 16.52
N PRO A 106 -1.13 23.03 16.58
CA PRO A 106 -1.35 23.74 17.85
C PRO A 106 -2.41 23.11 18.76
N ASP A 107 -3.45 22.50 18.19
CA ASP A 107 -4.55 21.87 18.92
C ASP A 107 -4.36 20.35 19.12
N PHE A 108 -3.16 19.81 18.83
CA PHE A 108 -2.90 18.38 18.98
C PHE A 108 -2.77 18.00 20.47
N PRO A 109 -3.48 16.96 20.96
CA PRO A 109 -3.40 16.58 22.37
C PRO A 109 -1.99 16.13 22.75
N GLU A 110 -1.34 16.80 23.69
CA GLU A 110 0.02 16.48 24.14
C GLU A 110 0.16 15.02 24.60
N GLN A 111 -0.87 14.48 25.29
CA GLN A 111 -0.91 13.09 25.74
C GLN A 111 -1.00 12.06 24.61
N ASN A 112 -1.21 12.50 23.37
CA ASN A 112 -1.18 11.64 22.18
C ASN A 112 0.19 11.67 21.47
N ILE A 113 1.20 12.32 22.05
CA ILE A 113 2.59 12.29 21.56
C ILE A 113 3.35 11.20 22.33
N ILE A 114 3.83 10.19 21.61
CA ILE A 114 4.57 9.06 22.17
C ILE A 114 5.97 9.05 21.57
N MET A 115 6.99 9.12 22.43
CA MET A 115 8.38 9.15 21.99
C MET A 115 9.14 7.92 22.47
N GLY A 116 9.70 7.15 21.54
CA GLY A 116 10.49 5.97 21.87
C GLY A 116 10.90 5.15 20.64
N PHE A 117 12.05 4.50 20.74
CA PHE A 117 12.57 3.63 19.68
C PHE A 117 11.85 2.28 19.60
N GLN A 118 11.33 1.75 20.71
CA GLN A 118 10.64 0.46 20.74
C GLN A 118 9.14 0.62 20.43
N LYS A 119 8.82 0.98 19.18
CA LYS A 119 7.42 1.18 18.74
C LYS A 119 6.57 -0.08 18.87
N SER A 120 7.18 -1.27 18.82
CA SER A 120 6.51 -2.57 18.99
C SER A 120 5.84 -2.77 20.34
N LEU A 121 6.18 -1.97 21.36
CA LEU A 121 5.56 -2.03 22.69
C LEU A 121 4.24 -1.23 22.79
N VAL A 122 3.90 -0.45 21.76
CA VAL A 122 2.74 0.43 21.77
C VAL A 122 1.69 -0.13 20.83
N HIS A 123 0.51 -0.45 21.39
CA HIS A 123 -0.58 -1.03 20.63
C HIS A 123 -1.46 0.04 20.00
N PHE A 124 -1.62 -0.04 18.69
CA PHE A 124 -2.60 0.71 17.90
C PHE A 124 -3.39 -0.25 17.02
N ASP A 125 -4.57 0.17 16.54
CA ASP A 125 -5.30 -0.61 15.55
C ASP A 125 -4.60 -0.55 14.18
N VAL A 126 -4.13 0.64 13.80
CA VAL A 126 -3.41 0.88 12.54
C VAL A 126 -2.17 1.72 12.82
N THR A 127 -1.05 1.40 12.16
CA THR A 127 0.15 2.25 12.16
C THR A 127 0.53 2.69 10.77
N LEU A 128 1.14 3.87 10.64
CA LEU A 128 1.75 4.36 9.40
C LEU A 128 3.21 4.74 9.68
N ASP A 129 4.13 4.00 9.08
CA ASP A 129 5.58 4.14 9.32
C ASP A 129 6.32 3.84 8.02
N ASP A 130 7.42 4.53 7.72
CA ASP A 130 8.26 4.21 6.56
C ASP A 130 9.35 3.18 6.90
N GLY A 131 9.62 2.96 8.19
CA GLY A 131 10.65 2.07 8.70
C GLY A 131 10.26 0.59 8.61
N PRO A 132 10.95 -0.23 7.78
CA PRO A 132 10.74 -1.68 7.68
C PRO A 132 10.64 -2.40 9.02
N HIS A 133 11.58 -2.10 9.92
CA HIS A 133 11.71 -2.74 11.23
C HIS A 133 10.55 -2.42 12.17
N ASN A 134 9.88 -1.26 12.03
CA ASN A 134 8.71 -0.90 12.81
C ASN A 134 7.48 -1.65 12.30
N ILE A 135 7.32 -1.76 10.98
CA ILE A 135 6.22 -2.50 10.35
C ILE A 135 6.31 -4.00 10.65
N LEU A 136 7.47 -4.62 10.41
CA LEU A 136 7.66 -6.07 10.56
C LEU A 136 7.59 -6.56 12.02
N LYS A 137 7.79 -5.67 12.99
CA LYS A 137 7.70 -5.98 14.43
C LYS A 137 6.47 -5.35 15.10
N SER A 138 5.59 -4.73 14.31
CA SER A 138 4.41 -4.05 14.84
C SER A 138 3.48 -5.06 15.49
N CYS A 139 2.86 -4.66 16.59
CA CYS A 139 1.77 -5.38 17.24
C CYS A 139 0.39 -4.84 16.81
N ALA A 140 0.35 -3.88 15.89
CA ALA A 140 -0.89 -3.35 15.35
C ALA A 140 -1.57 -4.39 14.47
N LYS A 141 -2.91 -4.35 14.42
CA LYS A 141 -3.68 -5.22 13.52
C LYS A 141 -3.38 -4.89 12.05
N TYR A 142 -3.25 -3.60 11.74
CA TYR A 142 -2.97 -3.10 10.39
C TYR A 142 -1.68 -2.27 10.36
N PRO A 143 -0.50 -2.90 10.29
CA PRO A 143 0.74 -2.17 10.11
C PRO A 143 0.90 -1.74 8.64
N VAL A 144 0.83 -0.44 8.37
CA VAL A 144 0.89 0.12 7.01
C VAL A 144 2.23 0.79 6.76
N LEU A 145 2.93 0.32 5.73
CA LEU A 145 4.19 0.92 5.29
C LEU A 145 3.94 2.14 4.40
N MET A 146 4.49 3.30 4.76
CA MET A 146 4.62 4.45 3.86
C MET A 146 5.79 4.22 2.89
N ARG A 147 5.51 4.16 1.59
CA ARG A 147 6.54 3.83 0.59
C ARG A 147 7.59 4.93 0.46
N ARG A 148 8.86 4.54 0.56
CA ARG A 148 10.05 5.37 0.41
C ARG A 148 11.15 4.56 -0.30
N PRO A 149 12.16 5.22 -0.91
CA PRO A 149 13.20 4.52 -1.67
C PRO A 149 13.90 3.37 -0.89
N TRP A 150 14.11 3.54 0.41
CA TRP A 150 14.80 2.58 1.26
C TRP A 150 13.98 1.34 1.64
N ASN A 151 12.67 1.36 1.41
CA ASN A 151 11.77 0.26 1.74
C ASN A 151 11.13 -0.37 0.48
N GLU A 152 11.61 -0.01 -0.70
CA GLU A 152 11.06 -0.44 -1.99
C GLU A 152 11.08 -1.97 -2.16
N SER A 153 12.10 -2.64 -1.62
CA SER A 153 12.26 -4.10 -1.74
C SER A 153 11.23 -4.92 -0.96
N LEU A 154 10.54 -4.33 0.02
CA LEU A 154 9.55 -5.05 0.82
C LEU A 154 8.29 -5.35 -0.01
N SER A 155 7.90 -6.63 -0.02
CA SER A 155 6.73 -7.14 -0.74
C SER A 155 5.75 -7.78 0.24
N GLY A 156 4.47 -7.85 -0.14
CA GLY A 156 3.47 -8.61 0.65
C GLY A 156 2.94 -7.93 1.90
N ILE A 157 3.36 -6.71 2.17
CA ILE A 157 2.89 -5.92 3.31
C ILE A 157 1.91 -4.85 2.85
N LEU A 158 0.98 -4.51 3.73
CA LEU A 158 0.06 -3.41 3.53
C LEU A 158 0.86 -2.12 3.41
N SER A 159 0.75 -1.43 2.28
CA SER A 159 1.57 -0.26 1.99
C SER A 159 0.83 0.77 1.14
N VAL A 160 1.23 2.02 1.29
CA VAL A 160 0.64 3.19 0.62
C VAL A 160 1.74 4.12 0.11
N ASN A 161 1.49 4.80 -1.00
CA ASN A 161 2.42 5.73 -1.61
C ASN A 161 2.19 7.19 -1.17
N HIS A 162 0.98 7.52 -0.76
CA HIS A 162 0.60 8.88 -0.35
C HIS A 162 -0.60 8.87 0.61
N TYR A 163 -0.88 9.99 1.27
CA TYR A 163 -1.93 10.08 2.31
C TYR A 163 -3.34 9.71 1.83
N GLY A 164 -3.70 10.07 0.59
CA GLY A 164 -4.99 9.70 0.01
C GLY A 164 -5.23 8.18 -0.07
N GLU A 165 -4.19 7.38 -0.32
CA GLU A 165 -4.29 5.91 -0.29
C GLU A 165 -4.49 5.39 1.13
N PHE A 166 -3.78 5.99 2.10
CA PHE A 166 -3.97 5.65 3.51
C PHE A 166 -5.39 5.94 4.00
N LEU A 167 -5.93 7.12 3.70
CA LEU A 167 -7.31 7.47 4.11
C LEU A 167 -8.34 6.53 3.48
N GLN A 168 -8.15 6.13 2.22
CA GLN A 168 -9.01 5.13 1.57
C GLN A 168 -8.88 3.74 2.19
N LEU A 169 -7.67 3.33 2.59
CA LEU A 169 -7.43 2.10 3.33
C LEU A 169 -8.16 2.12 4.68
N ILE A 170 -8.14 3.24 5.41
CA ILE A 170 -8.89 3.38 6.67
C ILE A 170 -10.39 3.22 6.42
N ASP A 171 -10.92 3.80 5.33
CA ASP A 171 -12.32 3.64 4.98
C ASP A 171 -12.64 2.18 4.63
N GLN A 172 -11.74 1.47 3.92
CA GLN A 172 -11.92 0.04 3.63
C GLN A 172 -11.89 -0.81 4.91
N ILE A 173 -10.96 -0.55 5.84
CA ILE A 173 -10.90 -1.25 7.14
C ILE A 173 -12.20 -1.05 7.90
N LYS A 174 -12.76 0.17 7.89
CA LYS A 174 -14.04 0.44 8.56
C LYS A 174 -15.21 -0.25 7.86
N GLU A 175 -15.24 -0.22 6.53
CA GLU A 175 -16.28 -0.88 5.75
C GLU A 175 -16.26 -2.40 5.96
N SER A 176 -15.09 -3.03 6.05
CA SER A 176 -15.00 -4.47 6.29
C SER A 176 -15.44 -4.90 7.70
N MET A 177 -15.49 -3.96 8.65
CA MET A 177 -16.07 -4.17 9.98
C MET A 177 -17.60 -4.08 10.01
N LEU A 178 -18.24 -3.62 8.92
CA LEU A 178 -19.70 -3.54 8.81
C LEU A 178 -20.27 -4.86 8.25
N LEU A 179 -21.45 -5.26 8.75
CA LEU A 179 -22.09 -6.53 8.35
C LEU A 179 -22.78 -6.44 6.98
N ASP A 180 -23.25 -5.26 6.58
CA ASP A 180 -24.02 -5.07 5.35
C ASP A 180 -23.13 -4.63 4.19
N LYS A 181 -22.97 -5.50 3.19
CA LYS A 181 -22.22 -5.19 1.96
C LYS A 181 -23.13 -4.47 0.97
N LYS A 182 -22.67 -3.34 0.45
CA LYS A 182 -23.42 -2.55 -0.54
C LYS A 182 -23.56 -3.30 -1.87
N PRO A 183 -24.70 -3.16 -2.57
CA PRO A 183 -24.85 -3.69 -3.92
C PRO A 183 -23.85 -3.04 -4.89
N VAL A 184 -23.41 -3.80 -5.89
CA VAL A 184 -22.40 -3.40 -6.88
C VAL A 184 -23.08 -2.83 -8.12
N SER A 185 -22.89 -1.55 -8.40
CA SER A 185 -23.38 -0.90 -9.63
C SER A 185 -22.42 -1.11 -10.80
N LEU A 186 -22.90 -1.68 -11.91
CA LEU A 186 -22.11 -1.90 -13.12
C LEU A 186 -22.22 -0.75 -14.15
N PRO A 187 -21.17 -0.47 -14.94
CA PRO A 187 -19.85 -1.12 -14.93
C PRO A 187 -18.97 -0.66 -13.76
N SER A 188 -18.30 -1.63 -13.12
CA SER A 188 -17.36 -1.40 -12.01
C SER A 188 -16.07 -2.17 -12.22
N VAL A 189 -15.01 -1.76 -11.55
CA VAL A 189 -13.75 -2.52 -11.50
C VAL A 189 -13.97 -3.80 -10.69
N ILE A 190 -13.55 -4.93 -11.24
CA ILE A 190 -13.49 -6.24 -10.59
C ILE A 190 -12.02 -6.48 -10.23
N ALA A 191 -11.66 -6.13 -9.00
CA ALA A 191 -10.31 -6.30 -8.47
C ALA A 191 -10.17 -7.71 -7.89
N LEU A 192 -9.29 -8.53 -8.47
CA LEU A 192 -8.99 -9.88 -7.98
C LEU A 192 -7.70 -9.83 -7.16
N VAL A 193 -7.85 -9.99 -5.85
CA VAL A 193 -6.76 -9.95 -4.85
C VAL A 193 -6.51 -11.36 -4.34
N GLY A 194 -5.26 -11.70 -4.07
CA GLY A 194 -4.93 -12.98 -3.44
C GLY A 194 -3.47 -13.35 -3.65
N PRO A 195 -2.93 -14.28 -2.85
CA PRO A 195 -1.52 -14.62 -2.91
C PRO A 195 -1.07 -15.19 -4.26
N SER A 196 0.24 -15.27 -4.47
CA SER A 196 0.78 -16.03 -5.60
C SER A 196 0.32 -17.50 -5.51
N GLY A 197 -0.29 -18.02 -6.59
CA GLY A 197 -0.84 -19.38 -6.61
C GLY A 197 -2.32 -19.47 -6.24
N SER A 198 -2.97 -18.35 -5.87
CA SER A 198 -4.41 -18.26 -5.59
C SER A 198 -5.33 -18.42 -6.80
N GLY A 199 -4.80 -18.62 -8.01
CA GLY A 199 -5.62 -18.72 -9.21
C GLY A 199 -6.21 -17.40 -9.73
N LYS A 200 -5.92 -16.24 -9.11
CA LYS A 200 -6.46 -14.92 -9.52
C LYS A 200 -6.30 -14.60 -11.02
N ASN A 201 -5.14 -14.93 -11.60
CA ASN A 201 -4.88 -14.70 -13.03
C ASN A 201 -5.66 -15.65 -13.93
N GLU A 202 -5.91 -16.89 -13.50
CA GLU A 202 -6.72 -17.85 -14.26
C GLU A 202 -8.20 -17.47 -14.19
N LEU A 203 -8.69 -17.11 -12.99
CA LEU A 203 -10.05 -16.60 -12.81
C LEU A 203 -10.30 -15.38 -13.70
N ALA A 204 -9.35 -14.44 -13.78
CA ALA A 204 -9.45 -13.28 -14.66
C ALA A 204 -9.69 -13.67 -16.13
N LYS A 205 -8.89 -14.61 -16.65
CA LYS A 205 -9.00 -15.10 -18.04
C LYS A 205 -10.34 -15.80 -18.27
N ARG A 206 -10.81 -16.58 -17.30
CA ARG A 206 -12.10 -17.27 -17.39
C ARG A 206 -13.28 -16.29 -17.38
N LEU A 207 -13.23 -15.26 -16.53
CA LEU A 207 -14.24 -14.20 -16.47
C LEU A 207 -14.31 -13.39 -17.77
N GLU A 208 -13.16 -13.07 -18.37
CA GLU A 208 -13.08 -12.40 -19.67
C GLU A 208 -13.69 -13.27 -20.79
N ARG A 209 -13.32 -14.55 -20.86
CA ARG A 209 -13.91 -15.51 -21.82
C ARG A 209 -15.42 -15.67 -21.64
N ALA A 210 -15.90 -15.58 -20.41
CA ALA A 210 -17.31 -15.65 -20.07
C ALA A 210 -18.07 -14.34 -20.33
N GLY A 211 -17.41 -13.28 -20.82
CA GLY A 211 -18.04 -12.00 -21.14
C GLY A 211 -18.42 -11.16 -19.91
N THR A 212 -17.84 -11.44 -18.74
CA THR A 212 -18.14 -10.71 -17.49
C THR A 212 -17.48 -9.33 -17.46
N GLY A 213 -16.43 -9.14 -18.25
CA GLY A 213 -15.62 -7.94 -18.32
C GLY A 213 -14.42 -8.18 -19.22
N ARG A 214 -13.43 -7.30 -19.15
CA ARG A 214 -12.19 -7.42 -19.91
C ARG A 214 -10.98 -7.16 -19.03
N ILE A 215 -9.90 -7.90 -19.23
CA ILE A 215 -8.68 -7.75 -18.44
C ILE A 215 -8.02 -6.41 -18.77
N VAL A 216 -7.62 -5.67 -17.74
CA VAL A 216 -6.80 -4.47 -17.88
C VAL A 216 -5.34 -4.89 -17.98
N HIS A 217 -4.66 -4.48 -19.04
CA HIS A 217 -3.22 -4.63 -19.12
C HIS A 217 -2.53 -3.68 -18.13
N SER A 218 -1.59 -4.19 -17.36
CA SER A 218 -0.76 -3.39 -16.45
C SER A 218 0.66 -3.27 -17.00
N TYR A 219 1.41 -2.31 -16.48
CA TYR A 219 2.78 -2.03 -16.90
C TYR A 219 3.74 -2.57 -15.85
N THR A 220 4.87 -3.13 -16.26
CA THR A 220 5.90 -3.62 -15.34
C THR A 220 7.32 -3.30 -15.78
N THR A 221 8.23 -3.13 -14.83
CA THR A 221 9.68 -3.10 -15.10
C THR A 221 10.29 -4.50 -15.21
N GLY A 222 9.54 -5.53 -14.79
CA GLY A 222 9.94 -6.93 -14.81
C GLY A 222 9.73 -7.60 -16.17
N THR A 223 9.32 -8.86 -16.15
CA THR A 223 9.02 -9.64 -17.35
C THR A 223 7.61 -9.33 -17.87
N ALA A 224 7.49 -9.18 -19.20
CA ALA A 224 6.18 -9.10 -19.83
C ALA A 224 5.48 -10.46 -19.80
N ASP A 225 4.15 -10.45 -19.72
CA ASP A 225 3.32 -11.65 -19.87
C ASP A 225 1.98 -11.30 -20.55
N GLY A 226 0.99 -12.20 -20.48
CA GLY A 226 -0.32 -11.98 -21.10
C GLY A 226 -1.15 -10.84 -20.49
N ILE A 227 -0.75 -10.31 -19.33
CA ILE A 227 -1.45 -9.25 -18.58
C ILE A 227 -0.54 -8.04 -18.36
N HIS A 228 0.77 -8.25 -18.25
CA HIS A 228 1.77 -7.23 -17.97
C HIS A 228 2.57 -6.85 -19.23
N GLN A 229 2.50 -5.57 -19.62
CA GLN A 229 3.36 -4.97 -20.63
C GLN A 229 4.66 -4.46 -19.99
N ARG A 230 5.81 -4.89 -20.51
CA ARG A 230 7.11 -4.42 -20.03
C ARG A 230 7.40 -3.00 -20.50
N LEU A 231 7.88 -2.16 -19.56
CA LEU A 231 8.47 -0.85 -19.79
C LEU A 231 9.91 -0.85 -19.24
N SER A 232 10.78 -0.01 -19.81
CA SER A 232 12.04 0.36 -19.17
C SER A 232 11.79 1.14 -17.87
N ALA A 233 12.80 1.20 -17.00
CA ALA A 233 12.70 1.96 -15.75
C ALA A 233 12.42 3.45 -16.00
N GLU A 234 12.97 4.03 -17.06
CA GLU A 234 12.76 5.43 -17.45
C GLU A 234 11.34 5.67 -17.98
N GLU A 235 10.85 4.81 -18.88
CA GLU A 235 9.47 4.88 -19.37
C GLU A 235 8.45 4.73 -18.24
N PHE A 236 8.67 3.79 -17.32
CA PHE A 236 7.81 3.58 -16.16
C PHE A 236 7.79 4.82 -15.26
N LYS A 237 8.96 5.46 -15.04
CA LYS A 237 9.07 6.70 -14.27
C LYS A 237 8.29 7.84 -14.94
N ASN A 238 8.40 7.97 -16.27
CA ASN A 238 7.70 9.02 -17.03
C ASN A 238 6.18 8.83 -17.02
N LYS A 239 5.70 7.59 -16.97
CA LYS A 239 4.28 7.24 -16.87
C LYS A 239 3.72 7.26 -15.44
N LYS A 240 4.54 7.53 -14.42
CA LYS A 240 4.15 7.38 -13.00
C LYS A 240 2.88 8.15 -12.64
N ASN A 241 2.69 9.34 -13.20
CA ASN A 241 1.52 10.19 -12.95
C ASN A 241 0.23 9.70 -13.63
N ASP A 242 0.34 8.78 -14.60
CA ASP A 242 -0.82 8.18 -15.28
C ASP A 242 -1.38 6.97 -14.51
N PHE A 243 -0.60 6.44 -13.55
CA PHE A 243 -0.97 5.25 -12.81
C PHE A 243 -1.91 5.57 -11.63
N VAL A 244 -2.95 4.76 -11.49
CA VAL A 244 -3.82 4.76 -10.30
C VAL A 244 -3.04 4.35 -9.06
N THR A 245 -2.14 3.38 -9.25
CA THR A 245 -1.33 2.78 -8.20
C THR A 245 -0.02 2.27 -8.79
N VAL A 246 1.03 2.35 -7.98
CA VAL A 246 2.29 1.69 -8.25
C VAL A 246 2.59 0.78 -7.07
N THR A 247 2.79 -0.50 -7.36
CA THR A 247 3.15 -1.49 -6.35
C THR A 247 4.47 -2.14 -6.70
N VAL A 248 5.19 -2.61 -5.69
CA VAL A 248 6.45 -3.33 -5.87
C VAL A 248 6.28 -4.74 -5.37
N TYR A 249 6.57 -5.68 -6.25
CA TYR A 249 6.44 -7.09 -5.98
C TYR A 249 7.69 -7.83 -6.45
N ALA A 250 8.36 -8.48 -5.51
CA ALA A 250 9.63 -9.18 -5.74
C ALA A 250 10.67 -8.36 -6.52
N GLY A 251 10.79 -7.07 -6.19
CA GLY A 251 11.76 -6.14 -6.77
C GLY A 251 11.34 -5.51 -8.12
N ASN A 252 10.18 -5.88 -8.67
CA ASN A 252 9.65 -5.28 -9.90
C ASN A 252 8.51 -4.32 -9.59
N LYS A 253 8.44 -3.23 -10.35
CA LYS A 253 7.34 -2.25 -10.27
C LYS A 253 6.19 -2.71 -11.15
N TYR A 254 4.98 -2.50 -10.67
CA TYR A 254 3.74 -2.74 -11.41
C TYR A 254 2.86 -1.49 -11.31
N GLY A 255 2.34 -1.05 -12.44
CA GLY A 255 1.52 0.16 -12.54
C GLY A 255 0.28 -0.09 -13.38
N ILE A 256 -0.86 0.45 -12.96
CA ILE A 256 -2.12 0.33 -13.71
C ILE A 256 -2.58 1.72 -14.12
N SER A 257 -2.78 1.93 -15.42
CA SER A 257 -3.17 3.21 -16.01
C SER A 257 -4.62 3.57 -15.69
N ALA A 258 -4.82 4.76 -15.11
CA ALA A 258 -6.15 5.28 -14.82
C ALA A 258 -6.96 5.50 -16.10
N SER A 259 -6.28 5.93 -17.17
CA SER A 259 -6.90 6.23 -18.45
C SER A 259 -7.43 4.98 -19.17
N ASP A 260 -6.78 3.82 -18.99
CA ASP A 260 -7.22 2.57 -19.60
C ASP A 260 -8.48 2.05 -18.92
N ILE A 261 -8.53 2.10 -17.59
CA ILE A 261 -9.72 1.76 -16.80
C ILE A 261 -10.89 2.68 -17.15
N ALA A 262 -10.65 3.99 -17.16
CA ALA A 262 -11.69 4.98 -17.43
C ALA A 262 -12.31 4.78 -18.83
N ARG A 263 -11.50 4.42 -19.83
CA ARG A 263 -11.99 4.12 -21.19
C ARG A 263 -12.91 2.91 -21.19
N MET A 264 -12.52 1.82 -20.54
CA MET A 264 -13.32 0.60 -20.49
C MET A 264 -14.68 0.82 -19.81
N ILE A 265 -14.68 1.54 -18.68
CA ILE A 265 -15.92 1.90 -17.97
C ILE A 265 -16.82 2.76 -18.87
N LYS A 266 -16.25 3.75 -19.58
CA LYS A 266 -16.99 4.59 -20.52
C LYS A 266 -17.62 3.78 -21.68
N ASP A 267 -16.94 2.72 -22.12
CA ASP A 267 -17.42 1.81 -23.16
C ASP A 267 -18.45 0.79 -22.63
N GLY A 268 -18.85 0.89 -21.36
CA GLY A 268 -19.82 -0.01 -20.72
C GLY A 268 -19.25 -1.37 -20.33
N VAL A 269 -17.91 -1.51 -20.30
CA VAL A 269 -17.22 -2.77 -20.03
C VAL A 269 -16.56 -2.74 -18.65
N SER A 270 -16.90 -3.72 -17.81
CA SER A 270 -16.28 -3.88 -16.50
C SER A 270 -14.79 -4.26 -16.61
N PRO A 271 -13.87 -3.47 -16.03
CA PRO A 271 -12.44 -3.80 -15.99
C PRO A 271 -12.15 -4.91 -14.99
N ILE A 272 -11.46 -5.98 -15.40
CA ILE A 272 -10.99 -7.07 -14.55
C ILE A 272 -9.50 -6.85 -14.28
N VAL A 273 -9.12 -6.77 -13.00
CA VAL A 273 -7.77 -6.38 -12.60
C VAL A 273 -7.23 -7.35 -11.55
N PRO A 274 -6.29 -8.24 -11.88
CA PRO A 274 -5.57 -9.03 -10.89
C PRO A 274 -4.44 -8.20 -10.27
N LEU A 275 -4.45 -8.00 -8.96
CA LEU A 275 -3.46 -7.17 -8.26
C LEU A 275 -3.30 -7.57 -6.78
N ASP A 276 -2.60 -6.75 -6.00
CA ASP A 276 -2.50 -6.87 -4.55
C ASP A 276 -3.57 -5.99 -3.84
N ILE A 277 -3.70 -6.14 -2.53
CA ILE A 277 -4.72 -5.39 -1.77
C ILE A 277 -4.50 -3.88 -1.83
N GLY A 278 -3.24 -3.42 -1.84
CA GLY A 278 -2.92 -1.99 -1.86
C GLY A 278 -3.41 -1.36 -3.15
N GLY A 279 -3.13 -1.99 -4.28
CA GLY A 279 -3.62 -1.55 -5.58
C GLY A 279 -5.14 -1.58 -5.68
N ALA A 280 -5.80 -2.60 -5.13
CA ALA A 280 -7.27 -2.69 -5.16
C ALA A 280 -7.93 -1.56 -4.34
N ILE A 281 -7.34 -1.18 -3.22
CA ILE A 281 -7.81 -0.07 -2.38
C ILE A 281 -7.53 1.28 -3.05
N SER A 282 -6.37 1.47 -3.68
CA SER A 282 -6.08 2.67 -4.47
C SER A 282 -7.13 2.90 -5.56
N MET A 283 -7.65 1.83 -6.17
CA MET A 283 -8.66 1.90 -7.22
C MET A 283 -10.00 2.46 -6.73
N LYS A 284 -10.40 2.17 -5.48
CA LYS A 284 -11.63 2.73 -4.87
C LYS A 284 -11.63 4.26 -4.79
N ARG A 285 -10.46 4.91 -4.86
CA ARG A 285 -10.37 6.38 -4.88
C ARG A 285 -10.90 7.01 -6.17
N LEU A 286 -10.78 6.29 -7.29
CA LEU A 286 -11.07 6.82 -8.63
C LEU A 286 -12.26 6.13 -9.29
N PHE A 287 -12.52 4.86 -8.93
CA PHE A 287 -13.52 4.03 -9.59
C PHE A 287 -14.32 3.21 -8.58
N THR A 288 -15.61 3.02 -8.85
CA THR A 288 -16.41 2.00 -8.16
C THR A 288 -15.74 0.65 -8.38
N THR A 289 -15.31 0.02 -7.29
CA THR A 289 -14.47 -1.19 -7.32
C THR A 289 -15.02 -2.23 -6.36
N SER A 290 -15.17 -3.47 -6.84
CA SER A 290 -15.43 -4.65 -6.02
C SER A 290 -14.15 -5.46 -5.86
N ILE A 291 -13.73 -5.67 -4.62
CA ILE A 291 -12.50 -6.39 -4.26
C ILE A 291 -12.86 -7.84 -3.91
N LEU A 292 -12.46 -8.77 -4.75
CA LEU A 292 -12.69 -10.20 -4.58
C LEU A 292 -11.39 -10.88 -4.16
N PHE A 293 -11.38 -11.53 -3.00
CA PHE A 293 -10.28 -12.35 -2.54
C PHE A 293 -10.35 -13.73 -3.21
N CYS A 294 -9.30 -14.12 -3.93
CA CYS A 294 -9.14 -15.44 -4.52
C CYS A 294 -8.49 -16.37 -3.48
N ARG A 295 -9.24 -17.35 -3.01
CA ARG A 295 -8.82 -18.29 -1.96
C ARG A 295 -8.54 -19.68 -2.53
N SER A 296 -7.34 -20.18 -2.25
CA SER A 296 -6.90 -21.54 -2.56
C SER A 296 -6.28 -22.19 -1.31
N SER A 297 -6.08 -23.52 -1.33
CA SER A 297 -5.39 -24.21 -0.24
C SER A 297 -3.94 -23.73 -0.12
N ARG A 298 -3.44 -23.63 1.11
CA ARG A 298 -2.07 -23.20 1.39
C ARG A 298 -1.04 -24.12 0.72
N GLU A 299 -1.28 -25.44 0.76
CA GLU A 299 -0.42 -26.41 0.09
C GLU A 299 -0.35 -26.17 -1.42
N LYS A 300 -1.50 -25.94 -2.06
CA LYS A 300 -1.56 -25.65 -3.51
C LYS A 300 -0.83 -24.35 -3.85
N MET A 301 -0.98 -23.30 -3.05
CA MET A 301 -0.29 -22.03 -3.28
C MET A 301 1.23 -22.20 -3.16
N ILE A 302 1.70 -22.89 -2.12
CA ILE A 302 3.13 -23.17 -1.92
C ILE A 302 3.67 -24.02 -3.07
N SER A 303 3.03 -25.13 -3.43
CA SER A 303 3.45 -25.98 -4.55
C SER A 303 3.51 -25.18 -5.85
N SER A 304 2.49 -24.36 -6.13
CA SER A 304 2.48 -23.49 -7.31
C SER A 304 3.65 -22.50 -7.34
N ILE A 305 4.05 -21.93 -6.19
CA ILE A 305 5.24 -21.05 -6.12
C ILE A 305 6.52 -21.83 -6.40
N LEU A 306 6.66 -23.03 -5.83
CA LEU A 306 7.84 -23.88 -5.97
C LEU A 306 8.04 -24.38 -7.40
N GLU A 307 6.95 -24.68 -8.11
CA GLU A 307 6.95 -25.17 -9.50
C GLU A 307 7.22 -24.09 -10.55
N LYS A 308 7.08 -22.80 -10.20
CA LYS A 308 7.34 -21.70 -11.15
C LYS A 308 8.80 -21.69 -11.62
N ASP A 309 8.97 -21.41 -12.91
CA ASP A 309 10.27 -21.16 -13.53
C ASP A 309 10.71 -19.71 -13.28
N ILE A 310 11.12 -19.43 -12.03
CA ILE A 310 11.58 -18.13 -11.54
C ILE A 310 12.76 -18.32 -10.58
N SER A 311 13.49 -17.24 -10.29
CA SER A 311 14.64 -17.28 -9.38
C SER A 311 14.27 -17.74 -7.96
N ASN A 312 15.21 -18.39 -7.26
CA ASN A 312 15.02 -18.76 -5.85
C ASN A 312 14.74 -17.55 -4.96
N GLN A 313 15.33 -16.39 -5.29
CA GLN A 313 15.09 -15.15 -4.57
C GLN A 313 13.63 -14.68 -4.72
N GLU A 314 13.06 -14.77 -5.94
CA GLU A 314 11.65 -14.43 -6.16
C GLU A 314 10.72 -15.42 -5.45
N LYS A 315 11.02 -16.73 -5.48
CA LYS A 315 10.27 -17.74 -4.72
C LYS A 315 10.28 -17.43 -3.22
N MET A 316 11.45 -17.08 -2.67
CA MET A 316 11.61 -16.69 -1.27
C MET A 316 10.69 -15.51 -0.93
N TYR A 317 10.69 -14.42 -1.72
CA TYR A 317 9.83 -13.27 -1.45
C TYR A 317 8.34 -13.62 -1.50
N ARG A 318 7.91 -14.44 -2.48
CA ARG A 318 6.52 -14.90 -2.60
C ARG A 318 6.08 -15.79 -1.42
N LEU A 319 6.99 -16.57 -0.86
CA LEU A 319 6.72 -17.41 0.32
C LEU A 319 6.66 -16.57 1.60
N LEU A 320 7.57 -15.60 1.75
CA LEU A 320 7.58 -14.68 2.89
C LEU A 320 6.35 -13.77 2.94
N SER A 321 5.79 -13.41 1.77
CA SER A 321 4.58 -12.60 1.69
C SER A 321 3.27 -13.39 1.86
N LEU A 322 3.32 -14.72 1.79
CA LEU A 322 2.13 -15.56 1.65
C LEU A 322 1.10 -15.34 2.77
N GLU A 323 1.54 -15.39 4.04
CA GLU A 323 0.63 -15.25 5.19
C GLU A 323 0.01 -13.85 5.25
N ASN A 324 0.85 -12.81 5.13
CA ASN A 324 0.36 -11.43 5.11
C ASN A 324 -0.61 -11.18 3.93
N GLU A 325 -0.37 -11.81 2.78
CA GLU A 325 -1.27 -11.73 1.64
C GLU A 325 -2.60 -12.47 1.88
N ILE A 326 -2.61 -13.55 2.68
CA ILE A 326 -3.83 -14.26 3.10
C ILE A 326 -4.65 -13.41 4.07
N ASP A 327 -4.00 -12.74 5.02
CA ASP A 327 -4.69 -11.90 6.01
C ASP A 327 -5.48 -10.76 5.36
N ASN A 328 -5.07 -10.30 4.16
CA ASN A 328 -5.80 -9.30 3.39
C ASN A 328 -7.22 -9.74 2.95
N GLU A 329 -7.58 -11.01 3.09
CA GLU A 329 -8.96 -11.48 2.87
C GLU A 329 -9.97 -10.67 3.70
N GLU A 330 -9.61 -10.26 4.91
CA GLU A 330 -10.48 -9.47 5.78
C GLU A 330 -10.74 -8.05 5.28
N LEU A 331 -9.92 -7.56 4.33
CA LEU A 331 -10.08 -6.26 3.69
C LEU A 331 -10.84 -6.36 2.37
N CYS A 332 -11.20 -7.57 1.92
CA CYS A 332 -11.87 -7.77 0.64
C CYS A 332 -13.40 -7.75 0.79
N ASP A 333 -14.07 -7.31 -0.27
CA ASP A 333 -15.53 -7.23 -0.30
C ASP A 333 -16.15 -8.64 -0.41
N PHE A 334 -15.52 -9.62 -1.05
CA PHE A 334 -15.99 -11.01 -1.09
C PHE A 334 -14.82 -11.99 -1.13
N SER A 335 -15.07 -13.25 -0.77
CA SER A 335 -14.10 -14.35 -0.91
C SER A 335 -14.63 -15.38 -1.91
N ILE A 336 -13.78 -15.74 -2.87
CA ILE A 336 -14.07 -16.64 -3.99
C ILE A 336 -13.12 -17.82 -3.87
N ARG A 337 -13.68 -19.02 -3.75
CA ARG A 337 -12.88 -20.23 -3.67
C ARG A 337 -12.46 -20.65 -5.07
N THR A 338 -11.17 -20.70 -5.33
CA THR A 338 -10.59 -20.97 -6.64
C THR A 338 -10.07 -22.40 -6.77
N ASP A 339 -10.57 -23.33 -5.97
CA ASP A 339 -10.23 -24.75 -6.10
C ASP A 339 -10.90 -25.38 -7.33
N ASP A 340 -12.11 -24.92 -7.66
CA ASP A 340 -12.84 -25.20 -8.90
C ASP A 340 -13.08 -23.88 -9.64
N MET A 341 -12.54 -23.77 -10.86
CA MET A 341 -12.61 -22.54 -11.64
C MET A 341 -13.99 -22.28 -12.23
N GLU A 342 -14.76 -23.33 -12.53
CA GLU A 342 -16.11 -23.17 -13.08
C GLU A 342 -17.06 -22.65 -11.99
N GLU A 343 -16.98 -23.22 -10.78
CA GLU A 343 -17.73 -22.72 -9.62
C GLU A 343 -17.33 -21.29 -9.27
N ALA A 344 -16.02 -20.97 -9.30
CA ALA A 344 -15.53 -19.62 -9.02
C ALA A 344 -16.09 -18.57 -10.01
N VAL A 345 -16.13 -18.90 -11.31
CA VAL A 345 -16.69 -18.01 -12.33
C VAL A 345 -18.18 -17.78 -12.10
N GLU A 346 -18.93 -18.83 -11.79
CA GLU A 346 -20.36 -18.73 -11.52
C GLU A 346 -20.65 -17.92 -10.25
N GLN A 347 -19.86 -18.12 -9.19
CA GLN A 347 -19.96 -17.34 -7.96
C GLN A 347 -19.75 -15.84 -8.23
N VAL A 348 -18.75 -15.47 -9.02
CA VAL A 348 -18.50 -14.07 -9.39
C VAL A 348 -19.65 -13.50 -10.22
N LYS A 349 -20.18 -14.25 -11.20
CA LYS A 349 -21.34 -13.81 -11.99
C LYS A 349 -22.56 -13.57 -11.11
N GLN A 350 -22.82 -14.44 -10.14
CA GLN A 350 -23.92 -14.30 -9.20
C GLN A 350 -23.75 -13.02 -8.38
N LEU A 351 -22.58 -12.78 -7.80
CA LEU A 351 -22.31 -11.56 -7.03
C LEU A 351 -22.51 -10.28 -7.85
N LEU A 352 -22.09 -10.28 -9.11
CA LEU A 352 -22.22 -9.14 -10.01
C LEU A 352 -23.62 -9.00 -10.65
N SER A 353 -24.48 -10.02 -10.55
CA SER A 353 -25.83 -10.01 -11.14
C SER A 353 -26.95 -9.68 -10.16
N ILE A 354 -26.65 -9.52 -8.86
CA ILE A 354 -27.63 -9.19 -7.81
C ILE A 354 -28.43 -7.90 -8.09
N GLU A 355 -27.97 -7.00 -8.99
CA GLU A 355 -28.76 -5.83 -9.42
C GLU A 355 -29.84 -6.11 -10.48
N LYS A 356 -29.88 -7.28 -11.14
CA LYS A 356 -30.91 -7.57 -12.17
C LYS A 356 -32.25 -8.02 -11.60
N ILE A 357 -32.37 -8.25 -10.29
CA ILE A 357 -33.61 -8.71 -9.66
C ILE A 357 -34.40 -7.50 -9.13
N ASP A 358 -35.39 -7.11 -9.92
CA ASP A 358 -36.56 -6.26 -9.64
C ASP A 358 -36.33 -4.82 -9.09
N ARG A 359 -36.12 -3.89 -10.03
CA ARG A 359 -36.86 -2.62 -10.00
C ARG A 359 -38.16 -2.80 -10.79
N LYS A 360 -39.22 -3.24 -10.11
CA LYS A 360 -40.60 -3.10 -10.58
C LYS A 360 -41.32 -2.01 -9.80
#